data_AF-A0A959Y5N7-F1
#
_entry.id   AF-A0A959Y5N7-F1
#
_cell.length_a   1.000
_cell.length_b   1.000
_cell.length_c   1.000
_cell.angle_alpha   90.00
_cell.angle_beta   90.00
_cell.angle_gamma   90.00
#
_symmetry.space_group_name_H-M   'P 1'
#
loop_
_entity.id
_entity.type
_entity.pdbx_description
1 polymer ?
#
loop_
_entity_poly.entity_id
_entity_poly.type
_entity_poly.pdbx_seq_one_letter_code
_entity_poly.pdbx_strand_id
1 'polypeptide(L)' 'MKIAAFYRELRDQIQIRNVTEAWPVSYRTYDNFDFGTVKGLTLTYDLRRTGNVWLKASYTLQFADGTGS' A
#
# COMPACT_ATOMS: atom_id res chain seq x y z
N MET A 1 21.97 -5.34 -12.28
CA MET A 1 20.50 -5.29 -12.34
C MET A 1 19.94 -5.87 -11.05
N LYS A 2 18.91 -5.26 -10.47
CA LYS A 2 18.19 -5.76 -9.28
C LYS A 2 16.70 -5.77 -9.57
N ILE A 3 16.03 -6.81 -9.09
CA ILE A 3 14.58 -6.96 -9.12
C ILE A 3 14.15 -7.20 -7.68
N ALA A 4 13.17 -6.43 -7.21
CA ALA A 4 12.60 -6.58 -5.89
C ALA A 4 11.08 -6.63 -6.01
N ALA A 5 10.44 -7.54 -5.30
CA ALA A 5 9.00 -7.55 -5.13
C ALA A 5 8.68 -7.27 -3.67
N PHE A 6 7.54 -6.63 -3.41
CA PHE A 6 7.06 -6.39 -2.06
C PHE A 6 5.57 -6.64 -1.95
N TYR A 7 5.18 -7.12 -0.77
CA TYR A 7 3.81 -7.29 -0.34
C TYR A 7 3.69 -6.64 1.03
N ARG A 8 2.71 -5.75 1.20
CA ARG A 8 2.38 -5.14 2.48
C ARG A 8 0.89 -5.24 2.71
N GLU A 9 0.53 -5.59 3.93
CA GLU A 9 -0.83 -5.58 4.40
C GLU A 9 -0.99 -4.46 5.42
N LEU A 10 -1.99 -3.62 5.18
CA LEU A 10 -2.45 -2.57 6.06
C LEU A 10 -3.64 -3.16 6.83
N ARG A 11 -3.39 -3.55 8.08
CA ARG A 11 -4.42 -3.91 9.05
C ARG A 11 -4.46 -2.85 10.12
N ASP A 12 -5.44 -2.92 11.00
CA ASP A 12 -5.44 -2.13 12.23
C ASP A 12 -5.61 -0.62 11.99
N GLN A 13 -6.24 -0.27 10.86
CA GLN A 13 -6.63 1.09 10.56
C GLN A 13 -7.94 1.41 11.29
N ILE A 14 -7.82 2.10 12.41
CA ILE A 14 -8.96 2.61 13.17
C ILE A 14 -9.76 3.55 12.26
N GLN A 15 -10.97 3.15 11.92
CA GLN A 15 -11.93 3.98 11.20
C GLN A 15 -13.12 4.29 12.09
N ILE A 16 -13.80 5.38 11.77
CA ILE A 16 -14.96 5.79 12.55
C ILE A 16 -16.22 5.31 11.84
N ARG A 17 -16.90 4.32 12.44
CA ARG A 17 -18.15 3.76 11.95
C ARG A 17 -19.33 4.38 12.69
N ASN A 18 -20.34 4.80 11.94
CA ASN A 18 -21.63 5.22 12.49
C ASN A 18 -22.53 3.99 12.59
N VAL A 19 -22.95 3.63 13.81
CA VAL A 19 -23.95 2.57 14.02
C VAL A 19 -25.32 3.24 14.02
N THR A 20 -25.93 3.31 12.85
CA THR A 20 -27.33 3.74 12.69
C THR A 20 -28.27 2.63 13.15
N GLU A 21 -29.41 2.98 13.76
CA GLU A 21 -30.38 2.01 14.31
C GLU A 21 -29.92 1.23 15.56
N ALA A 22 -28.91 1.71 16.28
CA ALA A 22 -28.56 1.17 17.59
C ALA A 22 -29.57 1.55 18.68
N TRP A 23 -29.90 0.61 19.56
CA TRP A 23 -30.68 0.89 20.78
C TRP A 23 -29.75 1.33 21.91
N PRO A 24 -30.03 2.40 22.67
CA PRO A 24 -31.17 3.32 22.59
C PRO A 24 -30.96 4.56 21.68
N VAL A 25 -29.74 4.83 21.21
CA VAL A 25 -29.41 5.96 20.33
C VAL A 25 -28.30 5.53 19.36
N SER A 26 -28.36 6.00 18.11
CA SER A 26 -27.25 5.86 17.15
C SER A 26 -25.97 6.43 17.74
N TYR A 27 -24.90 5.64 17.75
CA TYR A 27 -23.61 6.05 18.30
C TYR A 27 -22.50 5.87 17.28
N ARG A 28 -21.42 6.61 17.51
CA ARG A 28 -20.21 6.59 16.69
C ARG A 28 -19.16 5.78 17.43
N THR A 29 -18.65 4.73 16.80
CA THR A 29 -17.63 3.86 17.37
C THR A 29 -16.40 3.82 16.49
N TYR A 30 -15.26 3.53 17.11
CA TYR A 30 -14.04 3.17 16.39
C TYR A 30 -14.12 1.68 16.06
N ASP A 31 -13.96 1.35 14.78
CA ASP A 31 -13.93 -0.02 14.29
C ASP A 31 -12.72 -0.21 13.38
N ASN A 32 -12.16 -1.41 13.41
CA ASN A 32 -10.99 -1.79 12.63
C ASN A 32 -11.42 -2.85 11.61
N PHE A 33 -12.42 -2.46 10.82
CA PHE A 33 -13.07 -3.38 9.90
C PHE A 33 -12.33 -3.49 8.57
N ASP A 34 -11.63 -2.42 8.18
CA ASP A 34 -11.06 -2.30 6.85
C ASP A 34 -9.61 -2.74 6.79
N PHE A 35 -9.25 -3.41 5.71
CA PHE A 35 -7.89 -3.83 5.42
C PHE A 35 -7.50 -3.43 3.99
N GLY A 36 -6.23 -3.12 3.81
CA GLY A 36 -5.62 -2.81 2.52
C GLY A 36 -4.46 -3.74 2.21
N THR A 37 -4.30 -4.13 0.96
CA THR A 37 -3.11 -4.84 0.47
C THR A 37 -2.42 -4.00 -0.59
N VAL A 38 -1.11 -3.86 -0.45
CA VAL A 38 -0.25 -3.18 -1.42
C VAL A 38 0.77 -4.19 -1.93
N LYS A 39 0.82 -4.35 -3.24
CA LYS A 39 1.75 -5.24 -3.92
C LYS A 39 2.53 -4.44 -4.93
N GLY A 40 3.81 -4.74 -5.12
CA GLY A 40 4.58 -4.06 -6.13
C GLY A 40 5.85 -4.77 -6.54
N LEU A 41 6.38 -4.31 -7.68
CA LEU A 41 7.60 -4.78 -8.30
C LEU A 41 8.49 -3.57 -8.61
N THR A 42 9.75 -3.64 -8.21
CA THR A 42 10.78 -2.65 -8.51
C THR A 42 11.88 -3.27 -9.35
N LEU A 43 12.16 -2.63 -10.47
CA LEU A 43 13.26 -2.94 -11.37
C LEU A 43 14.30 -1.82 -11.24
N THR A 44 15.54 -2.18 -10.93
CA THR A 44 16.66 -1.23 -10.84
C THR A 44 17.81 -1.68 -11.73
N TYR A 45 18.26 -0.79 -12.60
CA TYR A 45 19.43 -0.98 -13.45
C TYR A 45 20.48 0.07 -13.10
N ASP A 46 21.69 -0.39 -12.82
CA ASP A 46 22.85 0.44 -12.51
C ASP A 46 23.99 -0.04 -13.40
N LEU A 47 24.29 0.78 -14.41
CA LEU A 47 25.47 0.64 -15.26
C LEU A 47 26.54 1.54 -14.69
N ARG A 48 27.50 0.93 -14.00
CA ARG A 48 28.72 1.62 -13.60
C ARG A 48 29.51 2.02 -14.84
N ARG A 49 30.31 3.08 -14.70
CA ARG A 49 31.00 3.75 -15.82
C ARG A 49 31.63 2.75 -16.77
N THR A 50 31.12 2.73 -18.00
CA THR A 50 31.65 1.94 -19.10
C THR A 50 32.08 2.92 -20.18
N GLY A 51 33.36 3.27 -20.20
CA GLY A 51 33.89 4.39 -21.01
C GLY A 51 33.36 5.75 -20.54
N ASN A 52 32.65 6.45 -21.44
CA ASN A 52 32.04 7.75 -21.19
C ASN A 52 30.57 7.66 -20.77
N VAL A 53 30.02 6.45 -20.65
CA VAL A 53 28.60 6.24 -20.35
C VAL A 53 28.44 5.73 -18.91
N TRP A 54 27.50 6.36 -18.20
CA TRP A 54 27.01 5.94 -16.89
C TRP A 54 25.48 6.06 -16.90
N LEU A 55 24.78 5.05 -16.39
CA LEU A 55 23.32 5.01 -16.41
C LEU A 55 22.79 4.42 -15.09
N LYS A 56 21.81 5.09 -14.51
CA LYS A 56 21.02 4.56 -13.39
C LYS A 56 19.55 4.75 -13.70
N ALA A 57 18.80 3.65 -13.75
CA ALA A 57 17.38 3.64 -14.00
C ALA A 57 16.66 2.84 -12.90
N SER A 58 15.51 3.33 -12.46
CA SER A 58 14.65 2.63 -11.50
C SER A 58 13.19 2.80 -11.91
N TYR A 59 12.44 1.71 -11.90
CA TYR A 59 11.02 1.69 -12.22
C TYR A 59 10.28 0.85 -11.18
N THR A 60 9.18 1.39 -10.65
CA THR A 60 8.33 0.71 -9.67
C THR A 60 6.90 0.67 -10.18
N LEU A 61 6.34 -0.54 -10.25
CA LEU A 61 4.93 -0.79 -10.49
C LEU A 61 4.28 -1.21 -9.18
N GLN A 62 3.20 -0.55 -8.77
CA GLN A 62 2.49 -0.85 -7.52
C GLN A 62 0.98 -0.90 -7.76
N PHE A 63 0.34 -1.88 -7.13
CA PHE A 63 -1.11 -2.02 -7.02
C PHE A 63 -1.49 -1.89 -5.54
N ALA A 64 -2.58 -1.18 -5.26
CA ALA A 64 -3.11 -1.01 -3.92
C ALA A 64 -4.62 -1.27 -3.96
N ASP A 65 -5.06 -2.27 -3.20
CA ASP A 65 -6.45 -2.64 -3.04
C ASP A 65 -6.83 -2.51 -1.57
N GLY A 66 -8.03 -2.05 -1.27
CA GLY A 66 -8.54 -2.01 0.10
C GLY A 66 -10.05 -2.14 0.15
N THR A 67 -10.55 -2.66 1.27
CA THR A 67 -11.98 -2.62 1.55
C THR A 67 -12.31 -1.17 1.94
N GLY A 68 -12.90 -0.42 1.01
CA GLY A 68 -13.41 0.91 1.30
C GLY A 68 -14.82 0.79 1.88
N SER A 69 -15.03 1.25 3.11
CA SER A 69 -16.37 1.61 3.60
C SER A 69 -16.80 2.97 3.07
#